data_AF-A0A2V7FVY0-F1
#
_entry.id   AF-A0A2V7FVY0-F1
#
_cell.length_a   1.000
_cell.length_b   1.000
_cell.length_c   1.000
_cell.angle_alpha   90.00
_cell.angle_beta   90.00
_cell.angle_gamma   90.00
#
_symmetry.space_group_name_H-M   'P 1'
#
loop_
_entity.id
_entity.type
_entity.pdbx_description
1 polymer ?
#
loop_
_entity_poly.entity_id
_entity_poly.type
_entity_poly.pdbx_seq_one_letter_code
_entity_poly.pdbx_strand_id
1 'polypeptide(L)'
;MGLLARFLCGLLDREPWGPGRLLWRRPATLLAAALVAVHLVASPLQLVRAAIRTGDGSLEQVSDSIPADPGIRRQLVVIVNLPSAVAVSYSFFIRTVKGQPIPAQTLVLASGAPLSVYRADARTLRVRWEGSQERLFRASDNPMTLRERVGLAGADIEVTALTEDGWPAEAVFRFDRDLEDPALRWLRWATDNGHGRFVTAVPPSIGGTALVR
;
A
#
# COMPACT_ATOMS: atom_id res chain seq x y z
N MET A 1 3.69 -26.58 11.09
CA MET A 1 2.92 -27.76 10.60
C MET A 1 3.42 -29.11 11.11
N GLY A 2 4.71 -29.30 11.43
CA GLY A 2 5.23 -30.62 11.85
C GLY A 2 4.64 -31.22 13.13
N LEU A 3 4.33 -30.40 14.15
CA LEU A 3 3.71 -30.89 15.39
C LEU A 3 2.24 -31.31 15.22
N LEU A 4 1.49 -30.60 14.37
CA LEU A 4 0.11 -30.96 14.01
C LEU A 4 0.06 -32.30 13.27
N ALA A 5 0.96 -32.49 12.29
CA ALA A 5 1.07 -33.74 11.55
C ALA A 5 1.43 -34.90 12.48
N ARG A 6 2.43 -34.73 13.36
CA ARG A 6 2.80 -35.74 14.37
C ARG A 6 1.64 -36.08 15.30
N PHE A 7 0.88 -35.08 15.77
CA PHE A 7 -0.28 -35.28 16.63
C PHE A 7 -1.40 -36.06 15.93
N LEU A 8 -1.73 -35.71 14.68
CA LEU A 8 -2.75 -36.40 13.89
C LEU A 8 -2.34 -37.84 13.54
N CYS A 9 -1.10 -38.05 13.06
CA CYS A 9 -0.56 -39.38 12.79
C CYS A 9 -0.54 -40.23 14.06
N GLY A 10 -0.06 -39.70 15.19
CA GLY A 10 -0.06 -40.44 16.45
C GLY A 10 -1.45 -40.84 16.97
N LEU A 11 -2.48 -40.04 16.68
CA LEU A 11 -3.87 -40.37 17.00
C LEU A 11 -4.46 -41.42 16.04
N LEU A 12 -4.12 -41.38 14.75
CA LEU A 12 -4.58 -42.32 13.72
C LEU A 12 -3.88 -43.68 13.85
N ASP A 13 -2.56 -43.67 14.02
CA ASP A 13 -1.69 -44.84 14.11
C ASP A 13 -1.69 -45.47 15.51
N ARG A 14 -2.38 -44.83 16.48
CA ARG A 14 -2.48 -45.26 17.89
C ARG A 14 -1.11 -45.47 18.54
N GLU A 15 -0.24 -44.50 18.32
CA GLU A 15 1.13 -44.54 18.80
C GLU A 15 1.23 -44.66 20.34
N PRO A 16 2.31 -45.26 20.88
CA PRO A 16 2.43 -45.58 22.31
C PRO A 16 2.41 -44.37 23.25
N TRP A 17 2.79 -43.20 22.73
CA TRP A 17 2.78 -41.93 23.47
C TRP A 17 1.40 -41.24 23.47
N GLY A 18 0.40 -41.82 22.80
CA GLY A 18 -0.98 -41.35 22.81
C GLY A 18 -1.70 -41.58 24.15
N PRO A 19 -2.82 -40.89 24.40
CA PRO A 19 -3.55 -41.03 25.67
C PRO A 19 -4.12 -42.45 25.84
N GLY A 20 -3.52 -43.24 26.75
CA GLY A 20 -3.94 -44.62 27.04
C GLY A 20 -5.25 -44.74 27.84
N ARG A 21 -5.67 -43.69 28.55
CA ARG A 21 -6.93 -43.67 29.33
C ARG A 21 -8.09 -43.10 28.50
N LEU A 22 -9.24 -43.79 28.48
CA LEU A 22 -10.44 -43.38 27.72
C LEU A 22 -10.88 -41.93 27.97
N LEU A 23 -10.67 -41.43 29.20
CA LEU A 23 -11.01 -40.07 29.61
C LEU A 23 -10.25 -38.99 28.83
N TRP A 24 -9.02 -39.26 28.39
CA TRP A 24 -8.18 -38.32 27.64
C TRP A 24 -8.24 -38.52 26.12
N ARG A 25 -8.76 -39.67 25.66
CA ARG A 25 -8.93 -39.94 24.22
C ARG A 25 -10.01 -39.06 23.61
N ARG A 26 -11.16 -38.91 24.27
CA ARG A 26 -12.28 -38.08 23.79
C ARG A 26 -11.89 -36.61 23.58
N PRO A 27 -11.30 -35.89 24.54
CA PRO A 27 -10.89 -34.50 24.32
C PRO A 27 -9.77 -34.38 23.27
N ALA A 28 -8.83 -35.33 23.21
CA ALA A 28 -7.79 -35.32 22.18
C ALA A 28 -8.34 -35.52 20.76
N THR A 29 -9.33 -36.42 20.59
CA THR A 29 -10.02 -36.63 19.32
C THR A 29 -10.89 -35.42 18.94
N LEU A 30 -11.56 -34.79 19.89
CA LEU A 30 -12.34 -33.56 19.64
C LEU A 30 -11.42 -32.41 19.19
N LEU A 31 -10.27 -32.24 19.86
CA LEU A 31 -9.28 -31.24 19.47
C LEU A 31 -8.71 -31.52 18.07
N ALA A 32 -8.39 -32.78 17.76
CA ALA A 32 -7.96 -33.19 16.43
C ALA A 32 -9.02 -32.89 15.36
N ALA A 33 -10.27 -33.27 15.61
CA ALA A 33 -11.38 -33.00 14.70
C ALA A 33 -11.60 -31.49 14.49
N ALA A 34 -11.50 -30.68 15.56
CA ALA A 34 -11.60 -29.23 15.47
C ALA A 34 -10.47 -28.63 14.64
N LEU A 35 -9.22 -29.06 14.85
CA LEU A 35 -8.07 -28.58 14.07
C LEU A 35 -8.18 -28.98 12.60
N VAL A 36 -8.63 -30.20 12.31
CA VAL A 36 -8.89 -30.66 10.93
C VAL A 36 -10.01 -29.82 10.30
N ALA A 37 -11.11 -29.58 11.00
CA ALA A 37 -12.20 -28.74 10.50
C ALA A 37 -11.73 -27.29 10.24
N VAL A 38 -10.92 -26.72 11.15
CA VAL A 38 -10.37 -25.37 10.98
C VAL A 38 -9.43 -25.30 9.77
N HIS A 39 -8.53 -26.26 9.60
CA HIS A 39 -7.50 -26.18 8.57
C HIS A 39 -7.92 -26.72 7.20
N LEU A 40 -8.81 -27.72 7.13
CA LEU A 40 -9.26 -28.31 5.86
C LEU A 40 -10.58 -27.72 5.35
N VAL A 41 -11.38 -27.10 6.22
CA VAL A 41 -12.70 -26.56 5.83
C VAL A 41 -12.77 -25.07 6.06
N ALA A 42 -12.63 -24.61 7.31
CA ALA A 42 -12.82 -23.20 7.64
C ALA A 42 -11.75 -22.32 6.95
N SER A 43 -10.48 -22.73 6.96
CA SER A 43 -9.39 -21.96 6.37
C SER A 43 -9.50 -21.85 4.85
N PRO A 44 -9.72 -22.92 4.07
CA PRO A 44 -9.95 -22.81 2.62
C PRO A 44 -11.20 -21.98 2.29
N LEU A 45 -12.30 -22.15 3.03
CA LEU A 45 -13.50 -21.32 2.83
C LEU A 45 -13.24 -19.85 3.14
N GLN A 46 -12.48 -19.54 4.19
CA GLN A 46 -12.09 -18.17 4.51
C GLN A 46 -11.13 -17.61 3.47
N LEU A 47 -10.22 -18.43 2.93
CA LEU A 47 -9.33 -18.03 1.84
C LEU A 47 -10.12 -17.67 0.59
N VAL A 48 -11.07 -18.51 0.17
CA VAL A 48 -11.95 -18.23 -0.98
C VAL A 48 -12.80 -16.98 -0.72
N ARG A 49 -13.39 -16.85 0.47
CA ARG A 49 -14.16 -15.65 0.84
C ARG A 49 -13.31 -14.39 0.88
N ALA A 50 -12.05 -14.49 1.33
CA ALA A 50 -11.11 -13.38 1.32
C ALA A 50 -10.74 -13.03 -0.12
N ALA A 51 -10.40 -14.01 -0.95
CA ALA A 51 -10.09 -13.81 -2.37
C ALA A 51 -11.25 -13.14 -3.13
N ILE A 52 -12.50 -13.56 -2.90
CA ILE A 52 -13.68 -12.93 -3.50
C ILE A 52 -13.90 -11.50 -2.99
N ARG A 53 -13.72 -11.26 -1.67
CA ARG A 53 -13.85 -9.91 -1.07
C ARG A 53 -12.68 -8.97 -1.40
N THR A 54 -11.53 -9.50 -1.80
CA THR A 54 -10.41 -8.69 -2.30
C THR A 54 -10.64 -8.27 -3.76
N GLY A 55 -11.79 -8.61 -4.35
CA GLY A 55 -12.23 -8.21 -5.67
C GLY A 55 -12.56 -6.71 -5.84
N ASP A 56 -12.47 -5.91 -4.77
CA ASP A 56 -12.79 -4.47 -4.71
C ASP A 56 -11.79 -3.56 -5.49
N GLY A 57 -11.11 -4.13 -6.49
CA GLY A 57 -10.08 -3.49 -7.30
C GLY A 57 -8.92 -4.45 -7.53
N SER A 58 -9.03 -5.37 -8.51
CA SER A 58 -7.86 -6.15 -8.93
C SER A 58 -6.70 -5.19 -9.21
N LEU A 59 -5.46 -5.54 -8.82
CA LEU A 59 -4.26 -4.78 -9.20
C LEU A 59 -4.25 -4.43 -10.70
N GLU A 60 -4.89 -5.28 -11.51
CA GLU A 60 -5.11 -5.06 -12.92
C GLU A 60 -6.04 -3.87 -13.23
N GLN A 61 -7.16 -3.72 -12.51
CA GLN A 61 -8.05 -2.56 -12.63
C GLN A 61 -7.36 -1.28 -12.15
N VAL A 62 -6.56 -1.37 -11.09
CA VAL A 62 -5.73 -0.26 -10.62
C VAL A 62 -4.76 0.19 -11.72
N SER A 63 -4.06 -0.77 -12.32
CA SER A 63 -3.18 -0.56 -13.47
C SER A 63 -3.90 0.08 -14.65
N ASP A 64 -5.09 -0.41 -14.99
CA ASP A 64 -5.87 0.06 -16.14
C ASP A 64 -6.47 1.46 -15.91
N SER A 65 -6.63 1.90 -14.66
CA SER A 65 -7.08 3.26 -14.33
C SER A 65 -6.02 4.34 -14.52
N ILE A 66 -4.73 3.97 -14.59
CA ILE A 66 -3.66 4.93 -14.88
C ILE A 66 -3.74 5.29 -16.37
N PRO A 67 -3.69 6.59 -16.75
CA PRO A 67 -3.73 7.00 -18.16
C PRO A 67 -2.71 6.25 -19.02
N ALA A 68 -3.14 5.76 -20.18
CA ALA A 68 -2.32 4.96 -21.10
C ALA A 68 -1.96 5.70 -22.40
N ASP A 69 -2.09 7.03 -22.40
CA ASP A 69 -1.65 7.82 -23.54
C ASP A 69 -0.12 7.74 -23.72
N PRO A 70 0.41 7.80 -24.95
CA PRO A 70 1.86 7.71 -25.17
C PRO A 70 2.68 8.83 -24.53
N GLY A 71 2.04 9.96 -24.18
CA GLY A 71 2.68 11.13 -23.58
C GLY A 71 3.24 10.84 -22.19
N ILE A 72 2.61 9.93 -21.44
CA ILE A 72 3.01 9.56 -20.08
C ILE A 72 4.47 9.10 -19.97
N ARG A 73 5.04 8.53 -21.05
CA ARG A 73 6.45 8.11 -21.10
C ARG A 73 7.46 9.24 -20.91
N ARG A 74 7.04 10.50 -21.09
CA ARG A 74 7.89 11.69 -20.96
C ARG A 74 7.47 12.60 -19.80
N GLN A 75 6.50 12.16 -18.99
CA GLN A 75 5.95 12.93 -17.89
C GLN A 75 6.44 12.39 -16.55
N LEU A 76 6.51 13.27 -15.56
CA LEU A 76 6.56 12.90 -14.16
C LEU A 76 5.12 12.68 -13.69
N VAL A 77 4.79 11.45 -13.29
CA VAL A 77 3.49 11.15 -12.69
C VAL A 77 3.58 11.44 -11.20
N VAL A 78 2.82 12.43 -10.73
CA VAL A 78 2.72 12.81 -9.32
C VAL A 78 1.44 12.21 -8.75
N ILE A 79 1.58 11.30 -7.80
CA ILE A 79 0.48 10.62 -7.12
C ILE A 79 0.30 11.26 -5.75
N VAL A 80 -0.83 11.94 -5.55
CA VAL A 80 -1.11 12.72 -4.35
C VAL A 80 -1.38 11.83 -3.14
N ASN A 81 -2.24 10.82 -3.31
CA ASN A 81 -2.54 9.81 -2.30
C ASN A 81 -2.84 8.47 -2.97
N LEU A 82 -2.64 7.40 -2.20
CA LEU A 82 -2.99 6.03 -2.56
C LEU A 82 -3.05 5.13 -1.32
N PRO A 83 -3.77 3.99 -1.38
CA PRO A 83 -3.91 3.09 -0.23
C PRO A 83 -2.61 2.35 0.12
N SER A 84 -1.79 1.97 -0.87
CA SER A 84 -0.48 1.35 -0.65
C SER A 84 0.44 1.60 -1.83
N ALA A 85 1.68 1.99 -1.55
CA ALA A 85 2.74 2.17 -2.53
C ALA A 85 3.02 0.90 -3.35
N VAL A 86 2.86 -0.28 -2.73
CA VAL A 86 3.03 -1.58 -3.41
C VAL A 86 2.07 -1.71 -4.59
N ALA A 87 0.82 -1.26 -4.44
CA ALA A 87 -0.18 -1.36 -5.51
C ALA A 87 0.24 -0.57 -6.77
N VAL A 88 0.86 0.60 -6.60
CA VAL A 88 1.38 1.38 -7.74
C VAL A 88 2.61 0.71 -8.35
N SER A 89 3.56 0.25 -7.54
CA SER A 89 4.74 -0.44 -8.06
C SER A 89 4.35 -1.67 -8.88
N TYR A 90 3.40 -2.47 -8.39
CA TYR A 90 2.88 -3.63 -9.13
C TYR A 90 2.09 -3.26 -10.39
N SER A 91 1.38 -2.13 -10.37
CA SER A 91 0.65 -1.66 -11.54
C SER A 91 1.60 -1.49 -12.75
N PHE A 92 2.80 -0.97 -12.56
CA PHE A 92 3.76 -0.80 -13.66
C PHE A 92 4.31 -2.14 -14.22
N PHE A 93 4.44 -3.18 -13.39
CA PHE A 93 4.76 -4.52 -13.88
C PHE A 93 3.64 -5.08 -14.75
N ILE A 94 2.37 -4.95 -14.31
CA ILE A 94 1.21 -5.37 -15.10
C ILE A 94 1.16 -4.65 -16.44
N ARG A 95 1.37 -3.32 -16.45
CA ARG A 95 1.41 -2.53 -17.69
C ARG A 95 2.49 -2.99 -18.64
N THR A 96 3.66 -3.36 -18.12
CA THR A 96 4.78 -3.88 -18.92
C THR A 96 4.41 -5.21 -19.58
N VAL A 97 3.79 -6.13 -18.83
CA VAL A 97 3.28 -7.40 -19.37
C VAL A 97 2.21 -7.17 -20.44
N LYS A 98 1.34 -6.16 -20.24
CA LYS A 98 0.30 -5.76 -21.21
C LYS A 98 0.82 -4.96 -22.41
N GLY A 99 2.11 -4.61 -22.46
CA GLY A 99 2.66 -3.72 -23.50
C GLY A 99 2.15 -2.27 -23.43
N GLN A 100 1.60 -1.84 -22.31
CA GLN A 100 1.09 -0.49 -22.08
C GLN A 100 2.24 0.47 -21.72
N PRO A 101 2.11 1.78 -22.02
CA PRO A 101 3.11 2.76 -21.62
C PRO A 101 3.18 2.90 -20.10
N ILE A 102 4.40 2.97 -19.59
CA ILE A 102 4.72 3.32 -18.21
C ILE A 102 5.35 4.71 -18.16
N PRO A 103 5.14 5.48 -17.07
CA PRO A 103 5.82 6.75 -16.89
C PRO A 103 7.33 6.56 -16.73
N ALA A 104 8.10 7.55 -17.17
CA ALA A 104 9.55 7.54 -16.94
C ALA A 104 9.88 7.72 -15.45
N GLN A 105 9.07 8.52 -14.74
CA GLN A 105 9.29 8.86 -13.34
C GLN A 105 7.95 8.93 -12.62
N THR A 106 7.94 8.50 -11.36
CA THR A 106 6.77 8.57 -10.48
C THR A 106 7.18 9.15 -9.14
N LEU A 107 6.45 10.16 -8.67
CA LEU A 107 6.60 10.75 -7.36
C LEU A 107 5.31 10.50 -6.57
N VAL A 108 5.43 9.89 -5.40
CA VAL A 108 4.29 9.63 -4.50
C VAL A 108 4.40 10.57 -3.31
N LEU A 109 3.36 11.37 -3.06
CA LEU A 109 3.35 12.31 -1.93
C LEU A 109 2.93 11.63 -0.63
N ALA A 110 2.02 10.65 -0.66
CA ALA A 110 1.55 9.96 0.53
C ALA A 110 1.01 8.56 0.19
N SER A 111 1.24 7.60 1.08
CA SER A 111 0.63 6.27 1.04
C SER A 111 0.00 5.92 2.39
N GLY A 112 -1.24 5.42 2.36
CA GLY A 112 -1.91 4.84 3.53
C GLY A 112 -2.42 5.81 4.60
N ALA A 113 -2.12 7.11 4.50
CA ALA A 113 -2.56 8.13 5.46
C ALA A 113 -3.19 9.34 4.74
N PRO A 114 -4.24 9.96 5.33
CA PRO A 114 -4.72 11.26 4.88
C PRO A 114 -3.60 12.31 4.91
N LEU A 115 -3.71 13.31 4.03
CA LEU A 115 -2.77 14.42 4.00
C LEU A 115 -3.46 15.75 3.70
N SER A 116 -2.80 16.81 4.13
CA SER A 116 -3.07 18.17 3.69
C SER A 116 -1.94 18.64 2.78
N VAL A 117 -2.32 19.23 1.65
CA VAL A 117 -1.40 19.79 0.66
C VAL A 117 -1.64 21.29 0.58
N TYR A 118 -0.70 22.08 1.05
CA TYR A 118 -0.69 23.53 0.89
C TYR A 118 0.24 23.92 -0.25
N ARG A 119 -0.22 24.79 -1.14
CA ARG A 119 0.63 25.33 -2.22
C ARG A 119 1.15 26.70 -1.83
N ALA A 120 2.48 26.80 -1.66
CA ALA A 120 3.12 28.05 -1.28
C ALA A 120 3.29 28.99 -2.47
N ASP A 121 3.67 28.45 -3.63
CA ASP A 121 3.96 29.22 -4.85
C ASP A 121 3.75 28.39 -6.12
N ALA A 122 4.25 28.85 -7.26
CA ALA A 122 4.11 28.18 -8.56
C ALA A 122 4.69 26.76 -8.60
N ARG A 123 5.66 26.41 -7.73
CA ARG A 123 6.47 25.18 -7.77
C ARG A 123 6.57 24.45 -6.43
N THR A 124 6.07 25.04 -5.35
CA THR A 124 6.31 24.54 -3.99
C THR A 124 5.03 24.05 -3.34
N LEU A 125 5.05 22.80 -2.88
CA LEU A 125 4.03 22.19 -2.05
C LEU A 125 4.57 21.91 -0.65
N ARG A 126 3.80 22.28 0.37
CA ARG A 126 4.00 21.80 1.74
C ARG A 126 2.98 20.71 2.01
N VAL A 127 3.47 19.52 2.29
CA VAL A 127 2.67 18.33 2.53
C VAL A 127 2.77 17.96 4.00
N ARG A 128 1.62 17.83 4.66
CA ARG A 128 1.53 17.38 6.05
C ARG A 128 0.65 16.14 6.11
N TRP A 129 1.16 15.09 6.71
CA TRP A 129 0.47 13.80 6.83
C TRP A 129 -0.24 13.70 8.17
N GLU A 130 -1.42 13.09 8.14
CA GLU A 130 -2.20 12.78 9.34
C GLU A 130 -2.11 11.28 9.62
N GLY A 131 -1.38 10.91 10.68
CA GLY A 131 -1.22 9.52 11.08
C GLY A 131 0.04 8.83 10.52
N SER A 132 0.08 7.51 10.63
CA SER A 132 1.26 6.72 10.27
C SER A 132 1.37 6.49 8.77
N GLN A 133 2.52 6.87 8.20
CA GLN A 133 2.91 6.52 6.83
C GLN A 133 3.21 5.02 6.70
N GLU A 134 3.16 4.49 5.48
CA GLU A 134 3.59 3.12 5.17
C GLU A 134 5.07 2.91 5.51
N ARG A 135 5.37 1.90 6.34
CA ARG A 135 6.74 1.64 6.87
C ARG A 135 7.54 0.64 6.03
N LEU A 136 7.08 0.35 4.82
CA LEU A 136 7.64 -0.74 4.01
C LEU A 136 9.07 -0.45 3.51
N PHE A 137 9.38 0.81 3.20
CA PHE A 137 10.64 1.17 2.51
C PHE A 137 11.72 1.75 3.43
N ARG A 138 11.40 1.99 4.70
CA ARG A 138 12.35 2.55 5.66
C ARG A 138 12.18 1.84 7.00
N ALA A 139 13.28 1.31 7.52
CA ALA A 139 13.30 0.68 8.83
C ALA A 139 13.48 1.73 9.93
N SER A 140 13.08 1.41 11.16
CA SER A 140 13.13 2.32 12.31
C SER A 140 14.55 2.69 12.74
N ASP A 141 15.55 1.90 12.35
CA ASP A 141 16.97 2.13 12.58
C ASP A 141 17.62 3.04 11.53
N ASN A 142 16.89 3.44 10.49
CA ASN A 142 17.30 4.43 9.50
C ASN A 142 16.28 5.59 9.41
N PRO A 143 16.10 6.38 10.47
CA PRO A 143 15.11 7.47 10.49
C PRO A 143 15.50 8.60 9.54
N MET A 144 14.53 9.45 9.21
CA MET A 144 14.81 10.74 8.59
C MET A 144 15.06 11.79 9.66
N THR A 145 15.85 12.80 9.31
CA THR A 145 16.20 13.90 10.21
C THR A 145 15.52 15.20 9.81
N LEU A 146 15.34 16.10 10.77
CA LEU A 146 14.80 17.44 10.50
C LEU A 146 15.77 18.21 9.58
N ARG A 147 15.22 18.88 8.55
CA ARG A 147 15.96 19.55 7.46
C ARG A 147 16.75 18.62 6.54
N GLU A 148 16.56 17.30 6.66
CA GLU A 148 17.08 16.37 5.67
C GLU A 148 16.53 16.71 4.29
N ARG A 149 17.41 16.73 3.30
CA ARG A 149 17.05 16.97 1.91
C ARG A 149 17.24 15.70 1.10
N VAL A 150 16.20 15.34 0.36
CA VAL A 150 16.21 14.21 -0.57
C VAL A 150 15.92 14.75 -1.96
N GLY A 151 16.93 14.68 -2.83
CA GLY A 151 16.78 15.00 -4.24
C GLY A 151 16.18 13.81 -4.98
N LEU A 152 15.02 13.99 -5.60
CA LEU A 152 14.43 13.04 -6.53
C LEU A 152 14.37 13.67 -7.92
N ALA A 153 14.22 12.83 -8.95
CA ALA A 153 14.07 13.35 -10.29
C ALA A 153 12.78 14.19 -10.40
N GLY A 154 12.93 15.50 -10.66
CA GLY A 154 11.84 16.45 -10.82
C GLY A 154 11.40 17.19 -9.55
N ALA A 155 11.93 16.84 -8.37
CA ALA A 155 11.64 17.55 -7.13
C ALA A 155 12.71 17.35 -6.03
N ASP A 156 13.00 18.43 -5.31
CA ASP A 156 13.73 18.40 -4.05
C ASP A 156 12.75 18.36 -2.87
N ILE A 157 13.02 17.50 -1.89
CA ILE A 157 12.16 17.29 -0.73
C ILE A 157 12.93 17.64 0.54
N GLU A 158 12.40 18.51 1.37
CA GLU A 158 12.97 18.87 2.68
C GLU A 158 12.01 18.49 3.81
N VAL A 159 12.46 17.70 4.79
CA VAL A 159 11.66 17.36 5.97
C VAL A 159 11.60 18.55 6.93
N THR A 160 10.40 19.08 7.18
CA THR A 160 10.19 20.28 7.99
C THR A 160 9.54 20.01 9.35
N ALA A 161 8.96 18.82 9.56
CA ALA A 161 8.50 18.38 10.87
C ALA A 161 8.59 16.86 11.02
N LEU A 162 8.78 16.39 12.26
CA LEU A 162 8.77 14.99 12.63
C LEU A 162 7.62 14.71 13.61
N THR A 163 7.10 13.48 13.63
CA THR A 163 6.23 12.95 14.67
C THR A 163 7.04 12.63 15.92
N GLU A 164 6.36 12.36 17.05
CA GLU A 164 7.01 11.92 18.30
C GLU A 164 7.86 10.65 18.09
N ASP A 165 7.39 9.74 17.22
CA ASP A 165 8.09 8.50 16.86
C ASP A 165 9.22 8.68 15.83
N GLY A 166 9.57 9.93 15.49
CA GLY A 166 10.71 10.26 14.61
C GLY A 166 10.43 10.11 13.11
N TRP A 167 9.17 10.05 12.68
CA TRP A 167 8.79 9.96 11.26
C TRP A 167 8.49 11.33 10.68
N PRO A 168 8.70 11.56 9.37
CA PRO A 168 8.26 12.80 8.74
C PRO A 168 6.76 13.05 8.95
N ALA A 169 6.43 14.14 9.62
CA ALA A 169 5.07 14.64 9.78
C ALA A 169 4.75 15.74 8.76
N GLU A 170 5.77 16.45 8.28
CA GLU A 170 5.65 17.45 7.23
C GLU A 170 6.93 17.50 6.38
N ALA A 171 6.76 17.70 5.08
CA ALA A 171 7.85 18.02 4.18
C ALA A 171 7.44 19.07 3.13
N VAL A 172 8.44 19.80 2.65
CA VAL A 172 8.31 20.74 1.54
C VAL A 172 8.87 20.09 0.28
N PHE A 173 8.05 20.02 -0.75
CA PHE A 173 8.38 19.53 -2.08
C PHE A 173 8.54 20.73 -3.00
N ARG A 174 9.74 20.92 -3.54
CA ARG A 174 10.06 21.96 -4.50
C ARG A 174 10.31 21.32 -5.86
N PHE A 175 9.40 21.57 -6.81
CA PHE A 175 9.49 21.02 -8.16
C PHE A 175 10.40 21.85 -9.05
N ASP A 176 11.04 21.20 -10.01
CA ASP A 176 11.90 21.88 -11.00
C ASP A 176 11.11 22.77 -11.97
N ARG A 177 9.79 22.58 -12.02
CA ARG A 177 8.85 23.19 -12.97
C ARG A 177 7.61 23.69 -12.23
N ASP A 178 6.81 24.50 -12.90
CA ASP A 178 5.52 24.96 -12.39
C ASP A 178 4.55 23.77 -12.23
N LEU A 179 3.71 23.77 -11.19
CA LEU A 179 2.81 22.65 -10.89
C LEU A 179 1.76 22.42 -11.98
N GLU A 180 1.48 23.42 -12.82
CA GLU A 180 0.61 23.35 -14.01
C GLU A 180 1.35 22.93 -15.29
N ASP A 181 2.67 22.74 -15.26
CA ASP A 181 3.43 22.33 -16.44
C ASP A 181 2.86 20.99 -16.98
N PRO A 182 2.54 20.88 -18.28
CA PRO A 182 2.00 19.66 -18.86
C PRO A 182 2.96 18.45 -18.79
N ALA A 183 4.24 18.65 -18.43
CA ALA A 183 5.17 17.58 -18.09
C ALA A 183 4.83 16.89 -16.75
N LEU A 184 4.02 17.51 -15.88
CA LEU A 184 3.53 16.94 -14.63
C LEU A 184 2.13 16.34 -14.83
N ARG A 185 1.99 15.06 -14.50
CA ARG A 185 0.70 14.35 -14.54
C ARG A 185 0.24 14.05 -13.12
N TRP A 186 -0.75 14.81 -12.66
CA TRP A 186 -1.31 14.67 -11.32
C TRP A 186 -2.39 13.60 -11.26
N LEU A 187 -2.22 12.62 -10.38
CA LEU A 187 -3.19 11.57 -10.09
C LEU A 187 -3.50 11.54 -8.59
N ARG A 188 -4.74 11.20 -8.26
CA ARG A 188 -5.15 10.88 -6.88
C ARG A 188 -5.95 9.60 -6.86
N TRP A 189 -5.96 8.94 -5.71
CA TRP A 189 -6.85 7.82 -5.49
C TRP A 189 -8.28 8.30 -5.24
N ALA A 190 -9.24 7.61 -5.83
CA ALA A 190 -10.65 7.80 -5.56
C ALA A 190 -11.32 6.44 -5.42
N THR A 191 -12.19 6.31 -4.42
CA THR A 191 -13.04 5.14 -4.25
C THR A 191 -14.46 5.50 -4.67
N ASP A 192 -15.03 4.73 -5.59
CA ASP A 192 -16.39 4.89 -6.10
C ASP A 192 -17.09 3.53 -6.04
N ASN A 193 -18.24 3.45 -5.36
CA ASN A 193 -18.99 2.21 -5.14
C ASN A 193 -18.13 1.02 -4.66
N GLY A 194 -17.21 1.28 -3.73
CA GLY A 194 -16.28 0.27 -3.20
C GLY A 194 -15.07 -0.04 -4.08
N HIS A 195 -15.00 0.49 -5.31
CA HIS A 195 -13.89 0.23 -6.23
C HIS A 195 -12.94 1.41 -6.27
N GLY A 196 -11.65 1.14 -6.06
CA GLY A 196 -10.62 2.16 -6.09
C GLY A 196 -9.98 2.34 -7.48
N ARG A 197 -9.77 3.58 -7.90
CA ARG A 197 -9.12 3.93 -9.17
C ARG A 197 -8.32 5.23 -9.09
N PHE A 198 -7.34 5.37 -9.97
CA PHE A 198 -6.70 6.66 -10.20
C PHE A 198 -7.61 7.58 -11.00
N VAL A 199 -7.71 8.83 -10.55
CA VAL A 199 -8.37 9.92 -11.27
C VAL A 199 -7.42 11.10 -11.38
N THR A 200 -7.60 11.91 -12.43
CA THR A 200 -6.85 13.16 -12.59
C THR A 200 -7.07 14.07 -11.39
N ALA A 201 -5.97 14.58 -10.85
CA ALA A 201 -5.98 15.59 -9.81
C ALA A 201 -5.53 16.93 -10.38
N VAL A 202 -5.83 18.00 -9.65
CA VAL A 202 -5.32 19.34 -9.92
C VAL A 202 -4.66 19.81 -8.63
N PRO A 203 -3.44 20.38 -8.69
CA PRO A 203 -2.82 20.97 -7.51
C PRO A 203 -3.71 22.09 -6.94
N PRO A 204 -3.61 22.40 -5.65
CA PRO A 204 -4.32 23.53 -5.06
C PRO A 204 -3.98 24.85 -5.79
N SER A 205 -4.85 25.85 -5.65
CA SER A 205 -4.50 27.23 -6.02
C SER A 205 -3.32 27.73 -5.18
N ILE A 206 -2.56 28.70 -5.68
CA ILE A 206 -1.48 29.33 -4.91
C ILE A 206 -2.07 29.94 -3.63
N GLY A 207 -1.46 29.65 -2.48
CA GLY A 207 -1.99 30.00 -1.15
C GLY A 207 -3.15 29.14 -0.68
N GLY A 208 -3.63 28.21 -1.50
CA GLY A 208 -4.71 27.28 -1.20
C GLY A 208 -4.23 26.00 -0.49
N THR A 209 -5.15 25.34 0.19
CA THR A 209 -4.94 24.02 0.81
C THR A 209 -5.98 23.04 0.30
N ALA A 210 -5.56 21.83 -0.05
CA ALA A 210 -6.45 20.71 -0.32
C ALA A 210 -6.27 19.63 0.76
N LEU A 211 -7.38 19.16 1.32
CA LEU A 211 -7.42 17.98 2.17
C LEU A 211 -7.69 16.76 1.30
N VAL A 212 -6.84 15.75 1.43
CA VAL A 212 -6.91 14.53 0.64
C VAL A 212 -7.04 13.35 1.61
N ARG A 213 -8.11 12.58 1.43
CA ARG A 213 -8.46 11.41 2.24
C ARG A 213 -8.39 10.15 1.39
#